data_AF-A0A0C2WC66-F1
#
_entry.id   AF-A0A0C2WC66-F1
#
_cell.length_a   1.000
_cell.length_b   1.000
_cell.length_c   1.000
_cell.angle_alpha   90.00
_cell.angle_beta   90.00
_cell.angle_gamma   90.00
#
_symmetry.space_group_name_H-M   'P 1'
#
loop_
_entity.id
_entity.type
_entity.pdbx_description
1 polymer ?
#
loop_
_entity_poly.entity_id
_entity_poly.type
_entity_poly.pdbx_seq_one_letter_code
_entity_poly.pdbx_strand_id
1 'polypeptide(L)'
;HLECDLSTLDGCTRCRPAAIQTCCDIHNPELAGLYKATIVKTPHQVGRSRLPPEKEMSVEDKEHQQEKDRALRMDLEKWWRDMTVKKYTCGHLRNLGAGLVMGTTTRDRIVECARYGKIRTIANLDRETKWMGANEFGNDILKIIEEHYPIDLPPTIFIEVTPSSEPSSNSGYLHVRRDDSVLPAKRQVKCSVCHLEGHTSSFTDHPL
;
A
#
# COMPACT_ATOMS: atom_id res chain seq x y z
N HIS A 1 40.40 35.15 -8.40
CA HIS A 1 40.85 34.86 -9.78
C HIS A 1 40.48 36.09 -10.59
N LEU A 2 41.28 37.15 -10.50
CA LEU A 2 40.83 38.50 -10.82
C LEU A 2 41.13 38.93 -12.26
N GLU A 3 41.90 38.16 -13.02
CA GLU A 3 42.25 38.50 -14.41
C GLU A 3 42.18 37.24 -15.26
N CYS A 4 41.18 37.17 -16.15
CA CYS A 4 41.12 36.15 -17.19
C CYS A 4 42.00 36.63 -18.35
N ASP A 5 42.79 35.75 -18.94
CA ASP A 5 43.67 36.08 -20.06
C ASP A 5 42.82 36.48 -21.28
N LEU A 6 42.84 37.77 -21.63
CA LEU A 6 42.11 38.35 -22.76
C LEU A 6 42.78 38.07 -24.10
N SER A 7 43.98 37.49 -24.13
CA SER A 7 44.68 37.16 -25.37
C SER A 7 44.14 35.90 -26.05
N THR A 8 43.34 35.10 -25.33
CA THR A 8 42.64 33.92 -25.87
C THR A 8 41.15 34.21 -26.02
N LEU A 9 40.63 34.15 -27.26
CA LEU A 9 39.21 34.34 -27.55
C LEU A 9 38.29 33.33 -26.83
N ASP A 10 38.80 32.11 -26.55
CA ASP A 10 38.04 31.03 -25.91
C ASP A 10 38.23 30.97 -24.38
N GLY A 11 39.02 31.88 -23.80
CA GLY A 11 39.36 31.91 -22.38
C GLY A 11 40.47 30.93 -21.97
N CYS A 12 41.02 31.12 -20.76
CA CYS A 12 42.11 30.29 -20.25
C CYS A 12 41.67 28.84 -19.98
N THR A 13 42.61 27.92 -19.74
CA THR A 13 42.32 26.50 -19.45
C THR A 13 41.32 26.24 -18.33
N ARG A 14 41.16 27.20 -17.41
CA ARG A 14 40.22 27.14 -16.27
C ARG A 14 38.87 27.81 -16.56
N CYS A 15 38.81 28.74 -17.49
CA CYS A 15 37.61 29.52 -17.84
C CYS A 15 36.95 29.06 -19.14
N ARG A 16 37.70 28.41 -20.04
CA ARG A 16 37.15 27.86 -21.28
C ARG A 16 36.16 26.74 -20.95
N PRO A 17 34.96 26.72 -21.56
CA PRO A 17 34.07 25.59 -21.46
C PRO A 17 34.81 24.32 -21.90
N ALA A 18 34.70 23.24 -21.12
CA ALA A 18 35.23 21.95 -21.54
C ALA A 18 34.52 21.52 -22.83
N ALA A 19 35.28 21.01 -23.80
CA ALA A 19 34.70 20.47 -25.02
C ALA A 19 33.74 19.34 -24.65
N ILE A 20 32.46 19.54 -24.96
CA ILE A 20 31.42 18.54 -24.71
C ILE A 20 31.67 17.39 -25.69
N GLN A 21 32.18 16.28 -25.17
CA GLN A 21 32.47 15.07 -25.97
C GLN A 21 31.19 14.37 -26.46
N THR A 22 30.03 14.71 -25.92
CA THR A 22 28.76 14.09 -26.31
C THR A 22 27.61 15.06 -26.17
N CYS A 23 26.98 15.40 -27.30
CA CYS A 23 25.95 16.43 -27.37
C CYS A 23 24.62 15.98 -26.74
N CYS A 24 24.09 14.83 -27.16
CA CYS A 24 22.88 14.19 -26.60
C CYS A 24 22.88 12.69 -26.96
N ASP A 25 22.01 11.91 -26.34
CA ASP A 25 21.64 10.54 -26.73
C ASP A 25 21.09 10.43 -28.18
N ILE A 26 20.62 11.54 -28.74
CA ILE A 26 20.25 11.69 -30.17
C ILE A 26 21.46 11.46 -31.10
N HIS A 27 22.64 11.95 -30.73
CA HIS A 27 23.85 11.87 -31.57
C HIS A 27 24.76 10.69 -31.20
N ASN A 28 24.47 10.01 -30.09
CA ASN A 28 25.14 8.77 -29.69
C ASN A 28 24.09 7.72 -29.28
N PRO A 29 23.55 6.94 -30.23
CA PRO A 29 22.48 5.98 -29.98
C PRO A 29 22.88 4.84 -29.04
N GLU A 30 24.18 4.61 -28.81
CA GLU A 30 24.63 3.62 -27.82
C GLU A 30 24.30 4.05 -26.38
N LEU A 31 24.19 5.36 -26.11
CA LEU A 31 23.77 5.88 -24.81
C LEU A 31 22.30 5.57 -24.48
N ALA A 32 21.44 5.35 -25.49
CA ALA A 32 20.06 4.92 -25.27
C ALA A 32 20.00 3.54 -24.59
N GLY A 33 21.03 2.70 -24.77
CA GLY A 33 21.17 1.42 -24.09
C GLY A 33 21.32 1.55 -22.57
N LEU A 34 21.93 2.63 -22.07
CA LEU A 34 22.10 2.88 -20.64
C LEU A 34 20.77 3.12 -19.91
N TYR A 35 19.75 3.59 -20.65
CA TYR A 35 18.42 3.85 -20.12
C TYR A 35 17.43 2.70 -20.35
N LYS A 36 17.86 1.60 -20.98
CA LYS A 36 17.06 0.37 -21.09
C LYS A 36 17.05 -0.37 -19.75
N ALA A 37 16.33 0.18 -18.78
CA ALA A 37 15.98 -0.57 -17.58
C ALA A 37 14.94 -1.63 -17.95
N THR A 38 15.22 -2.89 -17.58
CA THR A 38 14.22 -3.95 -17.66
C THR A 38 13.09 -3.59 -16.71
N ILE A 39 11.92 -3.23 -17.25
CA ILE A 39 10.73 -2.97 -16.42
C ILE A 39 10.31 -4.32 -15.83
N VAL A 40 10.75 -4.59 -14.61
CA VAL A 40 10.25 -5.72 -13.83
C VAL A 40 8.80 -5.39 -13.49
N LYS A 41 7.86 -6.06 -14.14
CA LYS A 41 6.44 -5.98 -13.78
C LYS A 41 6.31 -6.51 -12.37
N THR A 42 6.14 -5.61 -11.40
CA THR A 42 5.81 -6.02 -10.03
C THR A 42 4.45 -6.73 -10.05
N PRO A 43 4.30 -7.85 -9.32
CA PRO A 43 3.02 -8.51 -9.17
C PRO A 43 1.96 -7.51 -8.69
N HIS A 44 0.76 -7.59 -9.25
CA HIS A 44 -0.35 -6.74 -8.84
C HIS A 44 -0.64 -6.95 -7.36
N GLN A 45 -0.34 -5.96 -6.53
CA GLN A 45 -0.62 -6.01 -5.11
C GLN A 45 -2.13 -6.02 -4.90
N VAL A 46 -2.61 -6.79 -3.92
CA VAL A 46 -4.02 -6.77 -3.54
C VAL A 46 -4.36 -5.35 -3.08
N GLY A 47 -5.41 -4.79 -3.69
CA GLY A 47 -5.89 -3.45 -3.38
C GLY A 47 -6.47 -3.34 -1.97
N ARG A 48 -6.71 -2.10 -1.54
CA ARG A 48 -7.40 -1.81 -0.27
C ARG A 48 -8.80 -2.41 -0.28
N SER A 49 -9.27 -2.89 0.87
CA SER A 49 -10.63 -3.39 0.98
C SER A 49 -11.65 -2.26 0.81
N ARG A 50 -12.78 -2.56 0.16
CA ARG A 50 -13.93 -1.66 0.20
C ARG A 50 -14.53 -1.73 1.60
N LEU A 51 -14.73 -0.56 2.19
CA LEU A 51 -15.48 -0.47 3.44
C LEU A 51 -16.97 -0.56 3.14
N PRO A 52 -17.76 -1.20 4.02
CA PRO A 52 -19.20 -1.17 3.90
C PRO A 52 -19.72 0.27 3.86
N PRO A 53 -20.84 0.53 3.17
CA PRO A 53 -21.55 1.80 3.34
C PRO A 53 -21.95 1.97 4.80
N GLU A 54 -22.12 3.22 5.21
CA GLU A 54 -22.52 3.54 6.58
C GLU A 54 -23.84 2.83 6.91
N LYS A 55 -23.83 2.06 7.99
CA LYS A 55 -25.02 1.34 8.45
C LYS A 55 -26.02 2.35 9.01
N GLU A 56 -27.30 2.11 8.78
CA GLU A 56 -28.33 2.81 9.56
C GLU A 56 -28.21 2.38 11.02
N MET A 57 -27.98 3.35 11.90
CA MET A 57 -27.81 3.16 13.33
C MET A 57 -28.60 4.24 14.07
N SER A 58 -28.96 3.96 15.32
CA SER A 58 -29.59 4.95 16.19
C SER A 58 -28.67 6.17 16.39
N VAL A 59 -29.24 7.28 16.83
CA VAL A 59 -28.47 8.51 17.13
C VAL A 59 -27.44 8.22 18.22
N GLU A 60 -27.86 7.51 19.27
CA GLU A 60 -27.01 7.15 20.41
C GLU A 60 -25.84 6.24 20.00
N ASP A 61 -26.11 5.25 19.15
CA ASP A 61 -25.07 4.34 18.64
C ASP A 61 -24.06 5.10 17.76
N LYS A 62 -24.52 6.07 16.96
CA LYS A 62 -23.64 6.91 16.12
C LYS A 62 -22.74 7.79 16.96
N GLU A 63 -23.28 8.42 18.01
CA GLU A 63 -22.50 9.23 18.95
C GLU A 63 -21.45 8.38 19.67
N HIS A 64 -21.84 7.20 20.17
CA HIS A 64 -20.90 6.28 20.81
C HIS A 64 -19.79 5.83 19.85
N GLN A 65 -20.14 5.49 18.61
CA GLN A 65 -19.19 5.12 17.58
C GLN A 65 -18.22 6.27 17.24
N GLN A 66 -18.73 7.50 17.14
CA GLN A 66 -17.91 8.69 16.89
C GLN A 66 -16.95 8.98 18.06
N GLU A 67 -17.39 8.75 19.30
CA GLU A 67 -16.55 8.85 20.49
C GLU A 67 -15.37 7.88 20.44
N LYS A 68 -15.64 6.59 20.16
CA LYS A 68 -14.59 5.57 20.01
C LYS A 68 -13.60 5.91 18.90
N ASP A 69 -14.10 6.39 17.76
CA ASP A 69 -13.23 6.80 16.66
C ASP A 69 -12.40 8.05 16.98
N ARG A 70 -12.93 8.98 17.77
CA ARG A 70 -12.19 10.14 18.24
C ARG A 70 -11.10 9.71 19.22
N ALA A 71 -11.43 8.84 20.17
CA ALA A 71 -10.48 8.32 21.15
C ALA A 71 -9.33 7.57 20.47
N LEU A 72 -9.62 6.66 19.54
CA LEU A 72 -8.60 5.96 18.75
C LEU A 72 -7.70 6.94 17.97
N ARG A 73 -8.28 7.97 17.33
CA ARG A 73 -7.49 9.01 16.65
C ARG A 73 -6.53 9.71 17.59
N MET A 74 -6.98 10.06 18.80
CA MET A 74 -6.16 10.76 19.79
C MET A 74 -5.02 9.89 20.30
N ASP A 75 -5.27 8.60 20.56
CA ASP A 75 -4.23 7.68 21.03
C ASP A 75 -3.19 7.38 19.95
N LEU A 76 -3.61 7.21 18.70
CA LEU A 76 -2.70 7.10 17.56
C LEU A 76 -1.82 8.35 17.42
N GLU A 77 -2.41 9.54 17.61
CA GLU A 77 -1.67 10.81 17.53
C GLU A 77 -0.71 11.00 18.70
N LYS A 78 -1.10 10.58 19.91
CA LYS A 78 -0.23 10.59 21.09
C LYS A 78 0.95 9.62 20.90
N TRP A 79 0.66 8.36 20.60
CA TRP A 79 1.68 7.34 20.35
C TRP A 79 2.68 7.80 19.28
N TRP A 80 2.16 8.40 18.20
CA TRP A 80 3.00 8.98 17.18
C TRP A 80 3.95 10.00 17.77
N ARG A 81 3.44 11.07 18.41
CA ARG A 81 4.27 12.18 18.90
C ARG A 81 5.42 11.65 19.73
N ASP A 82 5.13 10.69 20.60
CA ASP A 82 6.12 10.02 21.43
C ASP A 82 7.17 9.30 20.57
N MET A 83 6.76 8.58 19.53
CA MET A 83 7.66 7.88 18.62
C MET A 83 8.50 8.83 17.75
N THR A 84 7.96 9.97 17.33
CA THR A 84 8.73 11.00 16.59
C THR A 84 9.80 11.62 17.46
N VAL A 85 9.46 11.96 18.71
CA VAL A 85 10.43 12.45 19.69
C VAL A 85 11.52 11.40 19.91
N LYS A 86 11.15 10.13 20.06
CA LYS A 86 12.09 9.03 20.27
C LYS A 86 13.02 8.78 19.08
N LYS A 87 12.52 8.83 17.83
CA LYS A 87 13.29 8.49 16.63
C LYS A 87 14.04 9.67 16.02
N TYR A 88 13.47 10.86 16.07
CA TYR A 88 13.98 12.04 15.37
C TYR A 88 14.26 13.25 16.27
N THR A 89 13.96 13.21 17.57
CA THR A 89 14.04 14.33 18.54
C THR A 89 12.90 15.36 18.43
N CYS A 90 12.70 16.13 19.51
CA CYS A 90 11.68 17.18 19.60
C CYS A 90 11.80 18.25 18.50
N GLY A 91 13.01 18.52 18.00
CA GLY A 91 13.23 19.51 16.95
C GLY A 91 12.48 19.16 15.65
N HIS A 92 12.49 17.87 15.27
CA HIS A 92 11.78 17.41 14.08
C HIS A 92 10.27 17.49 14.25
N LEU A 93 9.75 17.15 15.43
CA LEU A 93 8.31 17.28 15.70
C LEU A 93 7.85 18.74 15.57
N ARG A 94 8.63 19.70 16.07
CA ARG A 94 8.30 21.13 16.00
C ARG A 94 8.37 21.69 14.58
N ASN A 95 9.36 21.25 13.79
CA ASN A 95 9.64 21.86 12.48
C ASN A 95 8.88 21.18 11.32
N LEU A 96 8.69 19.86 11.37
CA LEU A 96 8.06 19.07 10.30
C LEU A 96 6.64 18.60 10.68
N GLY A 97 6.24 18.84 11.93
CA GLY A 97 4.96 18.44 12.46
C GLY A 97 4.84 16.93 12.68
N ALA A 98 3.69 16.55 13.22
CA ALA A 98 3.23 15.18 13.25
C ALA A 98 2.70 14.77 11.87
N GLY A 99 3.48 14.96 10.80
CA GLY A 99 3.22 14.43 9.45
C GLY A 99 4.29 13.42 9.00
N LEU A 100 5.45 13.44 9.66
CA LEU A 100 6.66 12.70 9.30
C LEU A 100 6.60 11.17 9.45
N VAL A 101 5.95 10.65 10.50
CA VAL A 101 5.90 9.20 10.77
C VAL A 101 4.67 8.53 10.15
N MET A 102 3.47 9.12 10.22
CA MET A 102 2.22 8.51 9.76
C MET A 102 1.20 9.53 9.23
N GLY A 103 1.28 10.00 7.98
CA GLY A 103 0.35 11.04 7.47
C GLY A 103 -1.14 10.88 7.87
N THR A 104 -1.86 11.99 8.04
CA THR A 104 -3.25 12.03 8.53
C THR A 104 -4.21 11.08 7.79
N THR A 105 -4.04 10.96 6.47
CA THR A 105 -4.81 10.03 5.63
C THR A 105 -4.60 8.56 6.01
N THR A 106 -3.39 8.19 6.45
CA THR A 106 -3.08 6.84 6.97
C THR A 106 -3.78 6.62 8.31
N ARG A 107 -3.66 7.58 9.23
CA ARG A 107 -4.33 7.52 10.55
C ARG A 107 -5.84 7.37 10.39
N ASP A 108 -6.45 8.21 9.56
CA ASP A 108 -7.90 8.20 9.36
C ASP A 108 -8.35 6.88 8.71
N ARG A 109 -7.55 6.35 7.77
CA ARG A 109 -7.80 5.03 7.19
C ARG A 109 -7.70 3.90 8.21
N ILE A 110 -6.77 3.98 9.17
CA ILE A 110 -6.66 3.00 10.26
C ILE A 110 -7.94 3.00 11.09
N VAL A 111 -8.44 4.18 11.46
CA VAL A 111 -9.65 4.34 12.28
C VAL A 111 -10.86 3.79 11.55
N GLU A 112 -11.04 4.14 10.28
CA GLU A 112 -12.12 3.60 9.45
C GLU A 112 -12.04 2.07 9.35
N CYS A 113 -10.85 1.51 9.15
CA CYS A 113 -10.67 0.06 9.03
C CYS A 113 -10.85 -0.67 10.36
N ALA A 114 -10.45 -0.05 11.47
CA ALA A 114 -10.58 -0.59 12.82
C ALA A 114 -12.06 -0.78 13.18
N ARG A 115 -12.91 0.22 12.87
CA ARG A 115 -14.37 0.15 13.05
C ARG A 115 -14.99 -1.11 12.45
N TYR A 116 -14.51 -1.52 11.26
CA TYR A 116 -15.02 -2.70 10.55
C TYR A 116 -14.18 -3.97 10.78
N GLY A 117 -13.24 -3.96 11.74
CA GLY A 117 -12.37 -5.10 12.06
C GLY A 117 -11.49 -5.55 10.89
N LYS A 118 -11.16 -4.66 9.95
CA LYS A 118 -10.36 -4.97 8.75
C LYS A 118 -8.87 -5.11 9.06
N ILE A 119 -8.38 -4.41 10.08
CA ILE A 119 -6.99 -4.49 10.52
C ILE A 119 -6.92 -5.41 11.73
N ARG A 120 -6.37 -6.61 11.54
CA ARG A 120 -6.13 -7.62 12.60
C ARG A 120 -4.69 -8.12 12.65
N THR A 121 -3.93 -7.83 11.60
CA THR A 121 -2.56 -8.29 11.40
C THR A 121 -1.76 -7.17 10.76
N ILE A 122 -0.44 -7.25 10.85
CA ILE A 122 0.48 -6.31 10.19
C ILE A 122 0.25 -6.32 8.67
N ALA A 123 0.01 -7.50 8.09
CA ALA A 123 -0.30 -7.63 6.67
C ALA A 123 -1.60 -6.89 6.29
N ASN A 124 -2.62 -6.92 7.15
CA ASN A 124 -3.84 -6.13 6.90
C ASN A 124 -3.55 -4.63 7.02
N LEU A 125 -2.78 -4.21 8.03
CA LEU A 125 -2.39 -2.81 8.19
C LEU A 125 -1.65 -2.29 6.95
N ASP A 126 -0.64 -3.03 6.47
CA ASP A 126 0.09 -2.70 5.24
C ASP A 126 -0.84 -2.69 4.02
N ARG A 127 -1.70 -3.69 3.87
CA ARG A 127 -2.65 -3.75 2.74
C ARG A 127 -3.60 -2.56 2.73
N GLU A 128 -4.19 -2.21 3.86
CA GLU A 128 -5.23 -1.18 3.94
C GLU A 128 -4.66 0.24 3.87
N THR A 129 -3.43 0.46 4.34
CA THR A 129 -2.84 1.80 4.43
C THR A 129 -1.76 2.05 3.38
N LYS A 130 -1.00 1.02 2.97
CA LYS A 130 0.25 1.11 2.21
C LYS A 130 1.30 1.97 2.91
N TRP A 131 1.22 2.02 4.24
CA TRP A 131 2.14 2.78 5.06
C TRP A 131 3.43 2.01 5.25
N MET A 132 4.54 2.63 4.84
CA MET A 132 5.89 2.04 4.94
C MET A 132 6.26 1.61 6.37
N GLY A 133 5.70 2.28 7.38
CA GLY A 133 5.91 1.95 8.78
C GLY A 133 5.10 0.74 9.29
N ALA A 134 4.26 0.11 8.48
CA ALA A 134 3.41 -1.00 8.91
C ALA A 134 4.23 -2.17 9.48
N ASN A 135 5.35 -2.54 8.85
CA ASN A 135 6.20 -3.62 9.34
C ASN A 135 6.99 -3.24 10.59
N GLU A 136 7.45 -1.99 10.70
CA GLU A 136 8.26 -1.52 11.82
C GLU A 136 7.40 -1.29 13.08
N PHE A 137 6.23 -0.69 12.92
CA PHE A 137 5.40 -0.20 14.02
C PHE A 137 4.08 -0.94 14.17
N GLY A 138 3.78 -1.91 13.30
CA GLY A 138 2.47 -2.54 13.21
C GLY A 138 2.00 -3.17 14.52
N ASN A 139 2.90 -3.76 15.31
CA ASN A 139 2.54 -4.34 16.60
C ASN A 139 1.99 -3.32 17.59
N ASP A 140 2.59 -2.13 17.68
CA ASP A 140 2.12 -1.09 18.59
C ASP A 140 0.77 -0.53 18.11
N ILE A 141 0.62 -0.34 16.80
CA ILE A 141 -0.65 0.10 16.20
C ILE A 141 -1.76 -0.93 16.43
N LEU A 142 -1.47 -2.22 16.31
CA LEU A 142 -2.45 -3.28 16.57
C LEU A 142 -2.92 -3.28 18.02
N LYS A 143 -2.02 -3.07 18.99
CA LYS A 143 -2.38 -2.95 20.41
C LYS A 143 -3.32 -1.78 20.66
N ILE A 144 -3.00 -0.60 20.10
CA ILE A 144 -3.86 0.58 20.21
C ILE A 144 -5.23 0.29 19.57
N ILE A 145 -5.28 -0.37 18.41
CA ILE A 145 -6.56 -0.74 17.78
C ILE A 145 -7.35 -1.68 18.70
N GLU A 146 -6.71 -2.68 19.30
CA GLU A 146 -7.34 -3.69 20.16
C GLU A 146 -7.92 -3.09 21.46
N GLU A 147 -7.30 -2.05 22.01
CA GLU A 147 -7.83 -1.30 23.17
C GLU A 147 -9.18 -0.63 22.87
N HIS A 148 -9.38 -0.15 21.63
CA HIS A 148 -10.61 0.53 21.21
C HIS A 148 -11.62 -0.41 20.54
N TYR A 149 -11.13 -1.42 19.83
CA TYR A 149 -11.90 -2.40 19.06
C TYR A 149 -11.37 -3.81 19.38
N PRO A 150 -11.74 -4.35 20.56
CA PRO A 150 -11.30 -5.67 20.96
C PRO A 150 -11.78 -6.72 19.97
N ILE A 151 -10.94 -7.72 19.72
CA ILE A 151 -11.32 -8.85 18.88
C ILE A 151 -12.26 -9.72 19.70
N ASP A 152 -13.54 -9.72 19.36
CA ASP A 152 -14.47 -10.76 19.82
C ASP A 152 -14.03 -12.09 19.20
N LEU A 153 -13.17 -12.82 19.91
CA LEU A 153 -12.94 -14.23 19.65
C LEU A 153 -14.20 -14.97 20.14
N PRO A 154 -14.96 -15.66 19.28
CA PRO A 154 -16.01 -16.55 19.78
C PRO A 154 -15.35 -17.59 20.71
N PRO A 155 -15.99 -17.95 21.84
CA PRO A 155 -15.46 -19.00 22.71
C PRO A 155 -15.31 -20.26 21.87
N THR A 156 -14.07 -20.77 21.78
CA THR A 156 -13.81 -22.06 21.15
C THR A 156 -14.48 -23.11 22.02
N ILE A 157 -15.67 -23.55 21.64
CA ILE A 157 -16.28 -24.75 22.19
C ILE A 157 -15.41 -25.90 21.68
N PHE A 158 -14.42 -26.31 22.48
CA PHE A 158 -13.79 -27.61 22.32
C PHE A 158 -14.86 -28.64 22.65
N ILE A 159 -15.50 -29.19 21.61
CA ILE A 159 -16.24 -30.44 21.76
C ILE A 159 -15.16 -31.49 22.01
N GLU A 160 -14.95 -31.84 23.27
CA GLU A 160 -14.24 -33.07 23.64
C GLU A 160 -15.04 -34.25 23.09
N VAL A 161 -14.67 -34.71 21.89
CA VAL A 161 -15.16 -35.97 21.37
C VAL A 161 -14.45 -37.07 22.14
N THR A 162 -15.13 -37.60 23.14
CA THR A 162 -14.76 -38.84 23.83
C THR A 162 -14.79 -40.00 22.82
N PRO A 163 -13.68 -40.72 22.59
CA PRO A 163 -13.70 -41.86 21.69
C PRO A 163 -14.30 -43.06 22.40
N SER A 164 -15.52 -43.43 22.02
CA SER A 164 -16.11 -44.73 22.37
C SER A 164 -15.81 -45.74 21.27
N SER A 165 -15.28 -46.89 21.68
CA SER A 165 -14.63 -47.89 20.85
C SER A 165 -15.61 -48.85 20.17
N GLU A 166 -15.27 -49.18 18.91
CA GLU A 166 -15.55 -50.43 18.15
C GLU A 166 -16.95 -50.70 17.53
N PRO A 167 -17.07 -51.61 16.53
CA PRO A 167 -16.33 -51.68 15.26
C PRO A 167 -17.22 -52.04 14.02
N SER A 168 -16.65 -51.91 12.81
CA SER A 168 -16.97 -52.66 11.56
C SER A 168 -18.35 -52.43 10.89
N SER A 169 -18.56 -52.28 9.59
CA SER A 169 -17.81 -52.59 8.36
C SER A 169 -18.38 -51.73 7.21
N ASN A 170 -17.54 -51.16 6.35
CA ASN A 170 -17.52 -51.54 4.92
C ASN A 170 -16.45 -50.78 4.15
N SER A 171 -15.64 -51.56 3.44
CA SER A 171 -14.59 -51.14 2.54
C SER A 171 -15.21 -50.63 1.23
N GLY A 172 -14.93 -49.36 0.89
CA GLY A 172 -15.21 -48.78 -0.41
C GLY A 172 -14.04 -47.89 -0.82
N TYR A 173 -13.09 -48.48 -1.55
CA TYR A 173 -12.05 -47.72 -2.24
C TYR A 173 -12.67 -46.94 -3.41
N LEU A 174 -12.80 -45.62 -3.28
CA LEU A 174 -12.90 -44.72 -4.44
C LEU A 174 -12.11 -43.42 -4.16
N HIS A 175 -10.92 -43.39 -4.74
CA HIS A 175 -10.22 -42.25 -5.35
C HIS A 175 -10.71 -40.83 -4.94
N VAL A 176 -9.99 -40.19 -4.04
CA VAL A 176 -10.08 -38.74 -3.82
C VAL A 176 -9.45 -38.03 -5.03
N ARG A 177 -10.29 -37.48 -5.91
CA ARG A 177 -9.86 -36.46 -6.88
C ARG A 177 -9.64 -35.16 -6.13
N ARG A 178 -8.39 -34.68 -6.14
CA ARG A 178 -8.06 -33.25 -5.99
C ARG A 178 -8.68 -32.54 -7.20
N ASP A 179 -9.55 -31.58 -6.96
CA ASP A 179 -9.98 -30.65 -8.01
C ASP A 179 -9.16 -29.37 -7.86
N ASP A 180 -8.38 -29.13 -8.91
CA ASP A 180 -7.52 -27.99 -9.14
C ASP A 180 -8.33 -26.70 -9.27
N SER A 181 -7.93 -25.70 -8.49
CA SER A 181 -7.74 -24.31 -8.91
C SER A 181 -8.36 -23.87 -10.25
N VAL A 182 -9.67 -23.62 -10.31
CA VAL A 182 -10.26 -22.84 -11.41
C VAL A 182 -10.11 -21.35 -11.07
N LEU A 183 -9.04 -20.74 -11.57
CA LEU A 183 -8.90 -19.28 -11.64
C LEU A 183 -10.04 -18.71 -12.50
N PRO A 184 -10.72 -17.61 -12.09
CA PRO A 184 -11.68 -16.95 -12.95
C PRO A 184 -10.95 -16.32 -14.14
N ALA A 185 -11.31 -16.75 -15.35
CA ALA A 185 -10.77 -16.21 -16.59
C ALA A 185 -10.97 -14.69 -16.66
N LYS A 186 -9.87 -13.97 -16.93
CA LYS A 186 -9.86 -12.51 -17.14
C LYS A 186 -10.77 -12.20 -18.33
N ARG A 187 -11.86 -11.44 -18.12
CA ARG A 187 -12.69 -10.96 -19.23
C ARG A 187 -11.85 -10.04 -20.12
N GLN A 188 -11.60 -10.45 -21.36
CA GLN A 188 -11.00 -9.59 -22.38
C GLN A 188 -12.00 -8.50 -22.76
N VAL A 189 -11.63 -7.24 -22.54
CA VAL A 189 -12.45 -6.10 -22.94
C VAL A 189 -12.25 -5.89 -24.44
N LYS A 190 -13.35 -5.88 -25.18
CA LYS A 190 -13.40 -5.64 -26.63
C LYS A 190 -13.91 -4.23 -26.89
N CYS A 191 -13.43 -3.58 -27.95
CA CYS A 191 -13.93 -2.28 -28.38
C CYS A 191 -15.45 -2.35 -28.61
N SER A 192 -16.20 -1.37 -28.11
CA SER A 192 -17.66 -1.33 -28.26
C SER A 192 -18.10 -1.14 -29.72
N VAL A 193 -17.22 -0.63 -30.57
CA VAL A 193 -17.52 -0.30 -31.98
C VAL A 193 -17.07 -1.40 -32.93
N CYS A 194 -15.81 -1.85 -32.86
CA CYS A 194 -15.27 -2.83 -33.81
C CYS A 194 -15.14 -4.24 -33.23
N HIS A 195 -15.41 -4.42 -31.93
CA HIS A 195 -15.30 -5.69 -31.20
C HIS A 195 -13.93 -6.39 -31.24
N LEU A 196 -12.90 -5.70 -31.73
CA LEU A 196 -11.52 -6.17 -31.70
C LEU A 196 -10.88 -5.93 -30.33
N GLU A 197 -9.90 -6.77 -30.02
CA GLU A 197 -9.08 -6.68 -28.81
C GLU A 197 -7.91 -5.71 -29.05
N GLY A 198 -7.50 -4.95 -28.02
CA GLY A 198 -6.34 -4.04 -28.10
C GLY A 198 -6.66 -2.54 -28.02
N HIS A 199 -7.94 -2.14 -28.05
CA HIS A 199 -8.37 -0.77 -27.77
C HIS A 199 -9.80 -0.73 -27.22
N THR A 200 -10.15 0.30 -26.45
CA THR A 200 -11.48 0.41 -25.81
C THR A 200 -12.31 1.62 -26.27
N SER A 201 -11.75 2.51 -27.10
CA SER A 201 -12.49 3.57 -27.80
C SER A 201 -11.68 4.09 -28.98
N SER A 202 -12.35 4.50 -30.06
CA SER A 202 -11.74 5.08 -31.26
C SER A 202 -11.11 6.44 -30.94
N PHE A 203 -9.79 6.55 -31.04
CA PHE A 203 -9.15 7.83 -31.34
C PHE A 203 -9.44 8.13 -32.81
N THR A 204 -10.20 9.18 -33.08
CA THR A 204 -10.35 9.73 -34.43
C THR A 204 -9.10 10.56 -34.74
N ASP A 205 -8.15 9.98 -35.47
CA ASP A 205 -7.17 10.77 -36.21
C ASP A 205 -7.88 11.39 -37.42
N HIS A 206 -7.97 12.72 -37.44
CA HIS A 206 -8.28 13.46 -38.64
C HIS A 206 -6.99 13.61 -39.46
N PRO A 207 -6.95 13.17 -40.73
CA PRO A 207 -5.89 13.56 -41.64
C PRO A 207 -6.11 15.00 -42.12
N LEU A 208 -4.98 15.68 -42.36
CA LEU A 208 -4.80 17.03 -42.91
C LEU A 208 -5.65 17.33 -44.15
#